data_AF-A0A2H0TXE8-F1
#
_entry.id   AF-A0A2H0TXE8-F1
#
_cell.length_a   1.000
_cell.length_b   1.000
_cell.length_c   1.000
_cell.angle_alpha   90.00
_cell.angle_beta   90.00
_cell.angle_gamma   90.00
#
_symmetry.space_group_name_H-M   'P 1'
#
loop_
_entity.id
_entity.type
_entity.pdbx_description
1 polymer ?
#
loop_
_entity_poly.entity_id
_entity_poly.type
_entity_poly.pdbx_seq_one_letter_code
_entity_poly.pdbx_strand_id
1 'polypeptide(L)' 'HAGAVITQEGGILSHAAIVSREMKLPCVVGVKDIFEHVKDGDSIEVDATSGIVRKR' A
#
# COMPACT_ATOMS: atom_id res chain seq x y z
N HIS A 1 -8.42 6.61 -11.16
CA HIS A 1 -7.39 5.55 -11.10
C HIS A 1 -6.75 5.57 -9.73
N ALA A 2 -6.50 4.40 -9.13
CA ALA A 2 -5.69 4.31 -7.92
C ALA A 2 -4.21 4.45 -8.28
N GLY A 3 -3.42 5.11 -7.43
CA GLY A 3 -1.98 5.29 -7.64
C GLY A 3 -1.10 4.22 -6.98
N ALA A 4 -1.60 3.59 -5.92
CA ALA A 4 -0.95 2.51 -5.18
C ALA A 4 -2.00 1.76 -4.33
N VAL A 5 -1.64 0.58 -3.83
CA VAL A 5 -2.42 -0.22 -2.88
C VAL A 5 -1.60 -0.44 -1.62
N ILE A 6 -2.18 -0.15 -0.46
CA ILE A 6 -1.57 -0.41 0.84
C ILE A 6 -2.55 -1.24 1.65
N THR A 7 -2.09 -2.31 2.29
CA THR A 7 -2.91 -3.11 3.19
C THR A 7 -2.32 -3.19 4.58
N GLN A 8 -3.17 -3.15 5.60
CA GLN A 8 -2.74 -3.33 6.99
C GLN A 8 -2.32 -4.78 7.26
N GLU A 9 -2.99 -5.72 6.61
CA GLU A 9 -2.81 -7.16 6.77
C GLU A 9 -2.60 -7.84 5.42
N GLY A 10 -2.00 -9.04 5.46
CA GLY A 10 -1.70 -9.84 4.28
C GLY A 10 -0.22 -9.90 3.94
N GLY A 11 0.15 -10.93 3.18
CA GLY A 11 1.52 -11.17 2.69
C GLY A 11 1.66 -10.98 1.19
N ILE A 12 2.87 -11.21 0.68
CA ILE A 12 3.20 -11.05 -0.75
C ILE A 12 2.41 -11.97 -1.70
N LEU A 13 1.84 -13.05 -1.17
CA LEU A 13 0.99 -14.01 -1.90
C LEU A 13 -0.52 -13.78 -1.66
N SER A 14 -0.90 -12.68 -1.00
CA SER A 14 -2.30 -12.37 -0.72
C SER A 14 -3.06 -11.93 -1.97
N HIS A 15 -4.39 -11.98 -1.90
CA HIS A 15 -5.28 -11.50 -2.97
C HIS A 15 -4.96 -10.04 -3.35
N ALA A 16 -4.71 -9.18 -2.36
CA ALA A 16 -4.34 -7.80 -2.60
C ALA A 16 -3.02 -7.66 -3.39
N ALA A 17 -2.01 -8.44 -3.04
CA ALA A 17 -0.71 -8.41 -3.72
C ALA A 17 -0.80 -8.94 -5.16
N ILE A 18 -1.58 -10.00 -5.40
CA ILE A 18 -1.77 -10.57 -6.74
C ILE A 18 -2.52 -9.59 -7.64
N VAL A 19 -3.68 -9.09 -7.18
CA VAL A 19 -4.50 -8.15 -7.95
C VAL A 19 -3.74 -6.87 -8.25
N SER A 20 -2.99 -6.34 -7.29
CA SER A 20 -2.21 -5.11 -7.51
C SER A 20 -1.12 -5.30 -8.58
N ARG A 21 -0.47 -6.48 -8.62
CA ARG A 21 0.51 -6.82 -9.67
C ARG A 21 -0.14 -6.91 -11.05
N GLU A 22 -1.33 -7.50 -11.16
CA GLU A 22 -2.09 -7.56 -12.42
C GLU A 22 -2.50 -6.17 -12.89
N MET A 23 -2.90 -5.30 -11.95
CA MET A 23 -3.22 -3.91 -12.23
C MET A 23 -1.99 -3.02 -12.47
N LYS A 24 -0.77 -3.56 -12.35
CA LYS A 24 0.50 -2.82 -12.43
C LYS A 24 0.57 -1.64 -11.46
N LEU A 25 -0.04 -1.78 -10.30
CA LEU A 25 -0.04 -0.78 -9.24
C LEU A 25 1.05 -1.12 -8.20
N PRO A 26 1.78 -0.11 -7.70
CA PRO A 26 2.63 -0.27 -6.52
C PRO A 26 1.81 -0.84 -5.35
N CYS A 27 2.32 -1.86 -4.68
CA CYS A 27 1.61 -2.55 -3.61
C CYS A 27 2.52 -2.74 -2.39
N VAL A 28 2.06 -2.30 -1.22
CA VAL A 28 2.72 -2.57 0.07
C VAL A 28 1.71 -3.26 0.98
N VAL A 29 2.07 -4.45 1.47
CA VAL A 29 1.19 -5.27 2.31
C VAL A 29 1.76 -5.43 3.71
N GLY A 30 0.87 -5.56 4.70
CA GLY A 30 1.27 -5.77 6.10
C GLY A 30 1.75 -4.50 6.83
N VAL A 31 1.29 -3.32 6.41
CA VAL A 31 1.64 -2.05 7.06
C VAL A 31 0.78 -1.86 8.30
N LYS A 32 1.34 -2.21 9.47
CA LYS A 32 0.66 -2.06 10.75
C LYS A 32 0.27 -0.60 11.01
N ASP A 33 -0.88 -0.42 11.65
CA ASP A 33 -1.39 0.87 12.14
C ASP A 33 -1.55 1.95 11.05
N ILE A 34 -1.63 1.55 9.78
CA ILE A 34 -1.71 2.48 8.64
C ILE A 34 -2.90 3.44 8.72
N PHE A 35 -4.07 2.96 9.15
CA PHE A 35 -5.27 3.79 9.26
C PHE A 35 -5.24 4.78 10.42
N GLU A 36 -4.35 4.58 11.41
CA GLU A 36 -4.15 5.54 12.49
C GLU A 36 -3.25 6.70 12.04
N HIS A 37 -2.32 6.40 11.13
CA HIS A 37 -1.34 7.36 10.61
C HIS A 37 -1.78 8.09 9.33
N VAL A 38 -2.65 7.48 8.54
CA VAL A 38 -3.12 7.99 7.24
C VAL A 38 -4.64 8.12 7.25
N LYS A 39 -5.12 9.30 6.88
CA LYS A 39 -6.55 9.62 6.74
C LYS A 39 -6.88 10.04 5.31
N ASP A 40 -8.16 9.97 4.97
CA ASP A 40 -8.65 10.45 3.69
C ASP A 40 -8.24 11.92 3.47
N GLY A 41 -7.68 12.19 2.30
CA GLY A 41 -7.16 13.51 1.94
C GLY A 41 -5.67 13.72 2.26
N ASP A 42 -5.02 12.82 2.99
CA ASP A 42 -3.57 12.89 3.21
C ASP A 42 -2.79 12.63 1.91
N SER A 43 -1.70 13.38 1.74
CA SER A 43 -0.72 13.09 0.70
C SER A 43 0.32 12.11 1.22
N ILE A 44 0.44 10.95 0.57
CA ILE A 44 1.37 9.89 0.94
C ILE A 44 2.29 9.52 -0.23
N GLU A 45 3.52 9.19 0.11
CA GLU A 45 4.53 8.64 -0.79
C GLU A 45 4.67 7.14 -0.54
N VAL A 46 4.63 6.35 -1.61
CA VAL A 46 4.67 4.89 -1.55
C VAL A 46 5.84 4.38 -2.38
N ASP A 47 6.80 3.74 -1.72
CA ASP A 47 7.88 2.99 -2.37
C ASP A 47 7.62 1.49 -2.18
N ALA A 48 7.05 0.87 -3.23
CA ALA A 48 6.78 -0.57 -3.25
C ALA A 48 8.03 -1.43 -3.45
N THR A 49 9.17 -0.86 -3.84
CA THR A 49 10.44 -1.60 -4.00
C THR A 49 11.09 -1.81 -2.64
N SER A 50 11.13 -0.75 -1.84
CA SER A 50 11.70 -0.79 -0.48
C SER A 50 10.67 -1.15 0.59
N GLY A 51 9.38 -1.19 0.24
CA GLY A 51 8.29 -1.45 1.18
C GLY A 51 8.01 -0.28 2.15
N ILE A 52 8.29 0.95 1.73
CA ILE A 52 8.21 2.14 2.58
C ILE A 52 6.96 2.95 2.22
N VAL A 53 6.20 3.36 3.25
CA VAL A 53 5.09 4.30 3.13
C VAL A 53 5.40 5.52 4.00
N ARG A 54 5.38 6.72 3.43
CA ARG A 54 5.65 7.98 4.16
C ARG A 54 4.52 8.97 3.94
N LYS A 55 4.10 9.61 5.02
CA LYS A 55 3.20 10.76 4.95
C LYS A 55 4.01 12.02 4.65
N ARG A 56 3.49 12.87 3.75
CA ARG A 56 4.05 14.21 3.49
C ARG A 56 3.45 15.28 4.40
#